data_AF-A0A1D9PSS1-F1
#
_entry.id   AF-A0A1D9PSS1-F1
#
_cell.length_a   1.000
_cell.length_b   1.000
_cell.length_c   1.000
_cell.angle_alpha   90.00
_cell.angle_beta   90.00
_cell.angle_gamma   90.00
#
_symmetry.space_group_name_H-M   'P 1'
#
loop_
_entity.id
_entity.type
_entity.pdbx_description
1 polymer ?
#
loop_
_entity_poly.entity_id
_entity_poly.type
_entity_poly.pdbx_seq_one_letter_code
_entity_poly.pdbx_strand_id
1 'polypeptide(L)'
;MNVIKKPFVTPPQSFISKTPITPPPTDKKMTQTVLQIVQEIKRWKAGRSTCNNAWEGYKLNEEEYTELRYDYFASAKRFVFRMPSRIHESLISETVNELIQQLKFIASGKGRSAEFAQGIKSYNSTTLEFEGYGKHDPDGQFQHSLAQYPGIVIEVSFTQKRKDLGRLADDYILGSDGDICVMVGINIEYRGTKKVTLSIWRPQAIPNENGEMELRAIQTVTDEIIRYEDGKWNESPQAGLHLELEDFATEDVVSNFEPVNEPMKDSLFISARSFCEYIESDETNTAMIKAKRGIIRSRRLFVKKRARSITPEEELDKDRRRKIRKELQTDSLAGA
;
A
#
# COMPACT_ATOMS: atom_id res chain seq x y z
N MET A 1 -3.51 83.25 30.37
CA MET A 1 -2.81 82.53 29.28
C MET A 1 -3.73 81.39 28.86
N ASN A 2 -4.49 81.50 27.76
CA ASN A 2 -4.11 81.04 26.41
C ASN A 2 -3.53 79.62 26.46
N VAL A 3 -4.07 78.57 25.81
CA VAL A 3 -4.40 78.46 24.38
C VAL A 3 -5.35 77.26 24.14
N ILE A 4 -6.31 77.40 23.22
CA ILE A 4 -7.02 76.29 22.55
C ILE A 4 -6.15 75.75 21.40
N LYS A 5 -5.99 74.43 21.24
CA LYS A 5 -6.09 73.69 19.94
C LYS A 5 -5.71 72.20 20.03
N LYS A 6 -6.74 71.37 19.71
CA LYS A 6 -6.83 70.19 18.80
C LYS A 6 -5.84 69.00 18.86
N PRO A 7 -6.32 67.80 18.41
CA PRO A 7 -5.84 66.48 18.81
C PRO A 7 -4.73 65.94 17.91
N PHE A 8 -3.89 65.05 18.46
CA PHE A 8 -2.92 64.29 17.69
C PHE A 8 -3.10 62.79 17.88
N VAL A 9 -3.06 62.13 16.72
CA VAL A 9 -3.19 60.71 16.42
C VAL A 9 -1.89 59.96 16.77
N THR A 10 -2.03 58.64 16.88
CA THR A 10 -1.04 57.53 16.82
C THR A 10 -0.40 57.04 18.14
N PRO A 11 -0.48 55.72 18.45
CA PRO A 11 0.31 55.12 19.52
C PRO A 11 1.71 54.74 19.02
N PRO A 12 2.80 54.91 19.80
CA PRO A 12 4.06 54.28 19.48
C PRO A 12 4.19 52.91 20.17
N GLN A 13 4.41 51.93 19.30
CA GLN A 13 5.19 50.70 19.47
C GLN A 13 5.95 50.51 20.79
N SER A 14 5.69 49.36 21.43
CA SER A 14 6.77 48.48 21.91
C SER A 14 6.24 47.04 22.08
N PHE A 15 6.06 46.36 20.95
CA PHE A 15 5.90 44.90 20.89
C PHE A 15 7.08 44.30 20.09
N ILE A 16 8.19 44.00 20.75
CA ILE A 16 9.23 43.04 20.33
C ILE A 16 9.96 42.66 21.63
N SER A 17 10.25 41.43 22.04
CA SER A 17 9.89 40.05 21.69
C SER A 17 10.68 39.18 22.69
N LYS A 18 10.20 37.98 23.01
CA LYS A 18 10.98 36.73 23.22
C LYS A 18 10.17 35.72 24.04
N THR A 19 9.14 35.18 23.42
CA THR A 19 8.90 33.74 23.52
C THR A 19 9.39 33.13 22.22
N PRO A 20 10.25 32.09 22.23
CA PRO A 20 10.55 31.39 21.00
C PRO A 20 9.26 30.77 20.50
N ILE A 21 8.76 31.31 19.39
CA ILE A 21 7.76 30.64 18.55
C ILE A 21 8.41 29.31 18.17
N THR A 22 7.85 28.22 18.69
CA THR A 22 8.24 26.88 18.26
C THR A 22 8.12 26.84 16.73
N PRO A 23 9.19 26.49 16.00
CA PRO A 23 9.10 26.41 14.55
C PRO A 23 8.01 25.39 14.17
N PRO A 24 7.35 25.55 13.02
CA PRO A 24 6.44 24.52 12.50
C PRO A 24 7.20 23.18 12.46
N PRO A 25 6.55 22.04 12.66
CA PRO A 25 7.21 20.74 12.59
C PRO A 25 7.92 20.62 11.24
N THR A 26 9.24 20.76 11.29
CA THR A 26 10.13 20.57 10.16
C THR A 26 9.80 19.23 9.53
N ASP A 27 9.64 19.17 8.21
CA ASP A 27 9.67 17.90 7.48
C ASP A 27 10.90 17.13 7.97
N LYS A 28 10.68 16.07 8.77
CA LYS A 28 11.76 15.32 9.40
C LYS A 28 12.64 14.78 8.26
N LYS A 29 13.83 15.37 8.10
CA LYS A 29 14.85 14.82 7.22
C LYS A 29 15.21 13.44 7.73
N MET A 30 15.30 12.49 6.80
CA MET A 30 15.74 11.13 7.06
C MET A 30 17.03 11.13 7.88
N THR A 31 17.15 10.19 8.82
CA THR A 31 18.38 10.07 9.60
C THR A 31 19.52 9.55 8.69
N GLN A 32 20.75 9.91 9.05
CA GLN A 32 21.96 9.50 8.33
C GLN A 32 22.06 7.97 8.21
N THR A 33 21.58 7.24 9.22
CA THR A 33 21.55 5.77 9.28
C THR A 33 20.68 5.17 8.17
N VAL A 34 19.48 5.69 7.95
CA VAL A 34 18.57 5.19 6.90
C VAL A 34 19.17 5.47 5.51
N LEU A 35 19.80 6.63 5.31
CA LEU A 35 20.49 6.96 4.06
C LEU A 35 21.67 6.00 3.77
N GLN A 36 22.43 5.60 4.80
CA GLN A 36 23.52 4.64 4.68
C GLN A 36 23.01 3.24 4.29
N ILE A 37 21.95 2.75 4.95
CA ILE A 37 21.29 1.48 4.61
C ILE A 37 20.90 1.45 3.14
N VAL A 38 20.29 2.54 2.66
CA VAL A 38 19.82 2.64 1.27
C VAL A 38 20.97 2.70 0.28
N GLN A 39 22.07 3.40 0.61
CA GLN A 39 23.26 3.41 -0.23
C GLN A 39 23.90 2.01 -0.31
N GLU A 40 23.89 1.25 0.78
CA GLU A 40 24.44 -0.10 0.79
C GLU A 40 23.55 -1.08 0.00
N ILE A 41 22.22 -1.00 0.14
CA ILE A 41 21.27 -1.73 -0.72
C ILE A 41 21.53 -1.42 -2.20
N LYS A 42 21.76 -0.15 -2.56
CA LYS A 42 22.10 0.27 -3.94
C LYS A 42 23.41 -0.33 -4.43
N ARG A 43 24.44 -0.38 -3.58
CA ARG A 43 25.74 -0.98 -3.94
C ARG A 43 25.61 -2.48 -4.11
N TRP A 44 24.88 -3.16 -3.23
CA TRP A 44 24.64 -4.59 -3.29
C TRP A 44 23.90 -4.99 -4.57
N LYS A 45 22.77 -4.32 -4.88
CA LYS A 45 22.03 -4.55 -6.13
C LYS A 45 22.85 -4.25 -7.39
N ALA A 46 23.81 -3.33 -7.32
CA ALA A 46 24.68 -3.00 -8.45
C ALA A 46 25.94 -3.88 -8.55
N GLY A 47 26.09 -4.91 -7.70
CA GLY A 47 27.31 -5.74 -7.64
C GLY A 47 28.57 -5.00 -7.19
N ARG A 48 28.40 -3.82 -6.56
CA ARG A 48 29.47 -2.92 -6.10
C ARG A 48 29.54 -2.82 -4.58
N SER A 49 28.84 -3.69 -3.86
CA SER A 49 28.95 -3.73 -2.40
C SER A 49 30.33 -4.23 -2.02
N THR A 50 30.93 -3.56 -1.04
CA THR A 50 32.15 -3.99 -0.38
C THR A 50 31.85 -4.91 0.80
N CYS A 51 30.56 -5.18 1.08
CA CYS A 51 30.15 -6.06 2.16
C CYS A 51 30.41 -7.52 1.75
N ASN A 52 31.28 -8.19 2.51
CA ASN A 52 31.62 -9.60 2.29
C ASN A 52 30.68 -10.55 3.05
N ASN A 53 29.72 -10.01 3.82
CA ASN A 53 28.78 -10.78 4.63
C ASN A 53 27.38 -10.71 4.02
N ALA A 54 26.78 -11.88 3.80
CA ALA A 54 25.40 -11.99 3.29
C ALA A 54 24.34 -11.47 4.27
N TRP A 55 24.74 -11.12 5.50
CA TRP A 55 23.90 -10.62 6.58
C TRP A 55 24.63 -9.45 7.25
N GLU A 56 24.10 -8.24 7.06
CA GLU A 56 24.62 -7.01 7.68
C GLU A 56 23.51 -6.36 8.51
N GLY A 57 23.76 -6.21 9.82
CA GLY A 57 22.79 -5.69 10.77
C GLY A 57 22.97 -4.21 11.01
N TYR A 58 21.89 -3.44 10.89
CA TYR A 58 21.88 -2.01 11.21
C TYR A 58 21.12 -1.76 12.52
N LYS A 59 21.72 -0.99 13.41
CA LYS A 59 21.09 -0.62 14.67
C LYS A 59 20.19 0.60 14.43
N LEU A 60 18.89 0.36 14.45
CA LEU A 60 17.86 1.37 14.26
C LEU A 60 17.15 1.63 15.59
N ASN A 61 16.75 2.87 15.82
CA ASN A 61 15.76 3.16 16.84
C ASN A 61 14.34 2.84 16.33
N GLU A 62 13.35 2.82 17.23
CA GLU A 62 11.97 2.40 16.90
C GLU A 62 11.32 3.33 15.86
N GLU A 63 11.66 4.63 15.86
CA GLU A 63 11.19 5.58 14.83
C GLU A 63 11.84 5.30 13.47
N GLU A 64 13.16 5.09 13.43
CA GLU A 64 13.90 4.77 12.20
C GLU A 64 13.47 3.43 11.58
N TYR A 65 13.12 2.44 12.41
CA TYR A 65 12.64 1.14 11.94
C TYR A 65 11.26 1.24 11.27
N THR A 66 10.35 2.04 11.84
CA THR A 66 9.03 2.25 11.24
C THR A 66 9.05 3.00 9.90
N GLU A 67 10.20 3.62 9.57
CA GLU A 67 10.43 4.34 8.30
C GLU A 67 10.98 3.43 7.18
N LEU A 68 11.29 2.15 7.47
CA LEU A 68 11.97 1.23 6.55
C LEU A 68 11.01 0.21 5.91
N ARG A 69 10.13 0.68 5.03
CA ARG A 69 9.66 -0.10 3.87
C ARG A 69 10.00 0.65 2.59
N TYR A 70 10.18 -0.05 1.47
CA TYR A 70 10.56 0.61 0.23
C TYR A 70 10.03 -0.09 -1.02
N ASP A 71 9.79 0.70 -2.06
CA ASP A 71 9.49 0.26 -3.42
C ASP A 71 10.63 0.65 -4.35
N TYR A 72 10.78 -0.08 -5.45
CA TYR A 72 11.66 0.30 -6.55
C TYR A 72 10.92 0.23 -7.88
N PHE A 73 10.61 1.40 -8.42
CA PHE A 73 10.01 1.59 -9.74
C PHE A 73 11.10 1.43 -10.80
N ALA A 74 11.15 0.28 -11.48
CA ALA A 74 12.19 0.02 -12.48
C ALA A 74 12.06 0.95 -13.69
N SER A 75 10.83 1.15 -14.18
CA SER A 75 10.48 2.07 -15.27
C SER A 75 11.02 3.48 -15.04
N ALA A 76 10.87 3.99 -13.82
CA ALA A 76 11.35 5.31 -13.41
C ALA A 76 12.76 5.33 -12.78
N LYS A 77 13.40 4.16 -12.62
CA LYS A 77 14.64 3.96 -11.85
C LYS A 77 14.59 4.62 -10.46
N ARG A 78 13.42 4.57 -9.81
CA ARG A 78 13.15 5.36 -8.58
C ARG A 78 12.93 4.46 -7.38
N PHE A 79 13.70 4.71 -6.32
CA PHE A 79 13.52 4.09 -5.02
C PHE A 79 12.68 5.00 -4.11
N VAL A 80 11.68 4.45 -3.44
CA VAL A 80 10.71 5.21 -2.64
C VAL A 80 10.51 4.55 -1.29
N PHE A 81 10.47 5.32 -0.20
CA PHE A 81 10.12 4.79 1.11
C PHE A 81 8.62 4.66 1.27
N ARG A 82 8.13 3.48 1.65
CA ARG A 82 6.78 3.26 2.18
C ARG A 82 6.79 3.62 3.67
N MET A 83 5.76 4.33 4.11
CA MET A 83 5.51 4.64 5.51
C MET A 83 4.26 3.87 5.94
N PRO A 84 4.39 2.61 6.37
CA PRO A 84 3.24 1.87 6.88
C PRO A 84 2.69 2.58 8.11
N SER A 85 1.38 2.70 8.17
CA SER A 85 0.69 3.16 9.37
C SER A 85 -0.32 2.10 9.79
N ARG A 86 -0.72 2.12 11.05
CA ARG A 86 -1.77 1.20 11.52
C ARG A 86 -3.08 1.34 10.73
N ILE A 87 -3.44 2.56 10.37
CA ILE A 87 -4.66 2.83 9.58
C ILE A 87 -4.50 2.25 8.17
N HIS A 88 -3.32 2.38 7.57
CA HIS A 88 -3.01 1.83 6.24
C HIS A 88 -3.12 0.30 6.24
N GLU A 89 -2.42 -0.39 7.14
CA GLU A 89 -2.44 -1.85 7.26
C GLU A 89 -3.83 -2.41 7.56
N SER A 90 -4.56 -1.72 8.45
CA SER A 90 -5.89 -2.17 8.84
C SER A 90 -6.92 -1.92 7.75
N LEU A 91 -6.86 -0.78 7.05
CA LEU A 91 -7.72 -0.53 5.88
C LEU A 91 -7.52 -1.60 4.80
N ILE A 92 -6.27 -1.99 4.52
CA ILE A 92 -5.97 -3.11 3.62
C ILE A 92 -6.63 -4.39 4.11
N SER A 93 -6.40 -4.74 5.38
CA SER A 93 -6.93 -5.98 5.97
C SER A 93 -8.45 -6.03 5.90
N GLU A 94 -9.15 -4.96 6.27
CA GLU A 94 -10.61 -4.90 6.24
C GLU A 94 -11.14 -4.95 4.81
N THR A 95 -10.52 -4.21 3.88
CA THR A 95 -10.89 -4.24 2.45
C THR A 95 -10.77 -5.65 1.87
N VAL A 96 -9.63 -6.31 2.09
CA VAL A 96 -9.39 -7.66 1.59
C VAL A 96 -10.35 -8.67 2.24
N ASN A 97 -10.58 -8.56 3.55
CA ASN A 97 -11.49 -9.45 4.27
C ASN A 97 -12.94 -9.32 3.79
N GLU A 98 -13.42 -8.09 3.58
CA GLU A 98 -14.76 -7.83 3.05
C GLU A 98 -14.95 -8.44 1.65
N LEU A 99 -13.98 -8.24 0.74
CA LEU A 99 -14.01 -8.87 -0.59
C LEU A 99 -14.00 -10.40 -0.50
N ILE A 100 -13.17 -10.98 0.38
CA ILE A 100 -13.16 -12.44 0.62
C ILE A 100 -14.52 -12.93 1.12
N GLN A 101 -15.21 -12.19 1.98
CA GLN A 101 -16.53 -12.58 2.48
C GLN A 101 -17.58 -12.58 1.37
N GLN A 102 -17.59 -11.55 0.53
CA GLN A 102 -18.49 -11.47 -0.62
C GLN A 102 -18.18 -12.56 -1.66
N LEU A 103 -16.90 -12.83 -1.96
CA LEU A 103 -16.48 -13.95 -2.81
C LEU A 103 -16.94 -15.30 -2.24
N LYS A 104 -16.81 -15.52 -0.93
CA LYS A 104 -17.28 -16.75 -0.27
C LYS A 104 -18.79 -16.92 -0.38
N PHE A 105 -19.54 -15.81 -0.27
CA PHE A 105 -20.98 -15.83 -0.46
C PHE A 105 -21.34 -16.28 -1.88
N ILE A 106 -20.72 -15.66 -2.91
CA ILE A 106 -20.90 -16.05 -4.32
C ILE A 106 -20.50 -17.53 -4.53
N ALA A 107 -19.33 -17.94 -4.03
CA ALA A 107 -18.80 -19.29 -4.14
C ALA A 107 -19.68 -20.37 -3.48
N SER A 108 -20.51 -19.99 -2.50
CA SER A 108 -21.48 -20.89 -1.85
C SER A 108 -22.77 -21.12 -2.63
N GLY A 109 -22.97 -20.33 -3.69
CA GLY A 109 -24.11 -20.42 -4.60
C GLY A 109 -24.04 -21.62 -5.54
N LYS A 110 -24.70 -21.48 -6.69
CA LYS A 110 -24.71 -22.49 -7.76
C LYS A 110 -24.47 -21.80 -9.10
N GLY A 111 -23.97 -22.55 -10.07
CA GLY A 111 -23.72 -22.05 -11.43
C GLY A 111 -22.34 -21.42 -11.58
N ARG A 112 -22.12 -20.78 -12.74
CA ARG A 112 -20.79 -20.37 -13.19
C ARG A 112 -20.11 -19.38 -12.24
N SER A 113 -20.85 -18.39 -11.72
CA SER A 113 -20.30 -17.43 -10.77
C SER A 113 -19.75 -18.10 -9.51
N ALA A 114 -20.45 -19.13 -9.01
CA ALA A 114 -19.99 -19.87 -7.84
C ALA A 114 -18.73 -20.68 -8.14
N GLU A 115 -18.67 -21.35 -9.29
CA GLU A 115 -17.51 -22.14 -9.72
C GLU A 115 -16.27 -21.26 -9.96
N PHE A 116 -16.45 -20.13 -10.65
CA PHE A 116 -15.41 -19.14 -10.87
C PHE A 116 -14.92 -18.54 -9.54
N ALA A 117 -15.83 -18.12 -8.66
CA ALA A 117 -15.47 -17.56 -7.36
C ALA A 117 -14.70 -18.54 -6.46
N GLN A 118 -14.94 -19.84 -6.57
CA GLN A 118 -14.18 -20.87 -5.84
C GLN A 118 -12.70 -20.94 -6.26
N GLY A 119 -12.39 -20.53 -7.50
CA GLY A 119 -11.04 -20.44 -8.03
C GLY A 119 -10.25 -19.23 -7.53
N ILE A 120 -10.91 -18.22 -6.96
CA ILE A 120 -10.27 -16.95 -6.57
C ILE A 120 -9.67 -17.05 -5.16
N LYS A 121 -8.41 -16.64 -5.02
CA LYS A 121 -7.69 -16.56 -3.74
C LYS A 121 -7.01 -15.21 -3.57
N SER A 122 -6.91 -14.76 -2.32
CA SER A 122 -6.04 -13.64 -1.96
C SER A 122 -4.64 -14.14 -1.63
N TYR A 123 -3.63 -13.45 -2.17
CA TYR A 123 -2.21 -13.71 -1.89
C TYR A 123 -1.55 -12.55 -1.12
N ASN A 124 -2.34 -11.60 -0.61
CA ASN A 124 -1.87 -10.43 0.15
C ASN A 124 -0.66 -9.76 -0.56
N SER A 125 0.39 -9.41 0.18
CA SER A 125 1.58 -8.73 -0.33
C SER A 125 2.66 -9.65 -0.91
N THR A 126 2.26 -10.73 -1.58
CA THR A 126 3.22 -11.57 -2.32
C THR A 126 3.81 -10.81 -3.50
N THR A 127 5.14 -10.87 -3.65
CA THR A 127 5.88 -10.17 -4.71
C THR A 127 5.47 -10.62 -6.10
N LEU A 128 5.21 -9.64 -6.97
CA LEU A 128 5.06 -9.81 -8.40
C LEU A 128 6.32 -9.35 -9.12
N GLU A 129 6.74 -10.06 -10.17
CA GLU A 129 7.90 -9.73 -10.97
C GLU A 129 7.50 -9.64 -12.44
N PHE A 130 7.85 -8.51 -13.05
CA PHE A 130 7.50 -8.18 -14.43
C PHE A 130 8.77 -7.88 -15.23
N GLU A 131 8.87 -8.42 -16.43
CA GLU A 131 9.97 -8.12 -17.34
C GLU A 131 9.90 -6.64 -17.78
N GLY A 132 10.97 -5.88 -17.59
CA GLY A 132 11.00 -4.45 -17.94
C GLY A 132 10.33 -3.50 -16.91
N TYR A 133 9.41 -4.00 -16.08
CA TYR A 133 8.68 -3.19 -15.07
C TYR A 133 9.10 -3.47 -13.62
N GLY A 134 9.88 -4.53 -13.38
CA GLY A 134 10.54 -4.79 -12.09
C GLY A 134 9.68 -5.58 -11.11
N LYS A 135 10.06 -5.54 -9.83
CA LYS A 135 9.38 -6.26 -8.75
C LYS A 135 8.53 -5.31 -7.92
N HIS A 136 7.32 -5.72 -7.60
CA HIS A 136 6.39 -4.95 -6.79
C HIS A 136 5.70 -5.83 -5.75
N ASP A 137 5.50 -5.27 -4.57
CA ASP A 137 4.82 -5.91 -3.45
C ASP A 137 3.46 -5.21 -3.24
N PRO A 138 2.38 -5.68 -3.89
CA PRO A 138 1.08 -5.04 -3.77
C PRO A 138 0.59 -5.05 -2.32
N ASP A 139 -0.23 -4.07 -1.93
CA ASP A 139 -0.82 -4.08 -0.58
C ASP A 139 -1.86 -5.21 -0.44
N GLY A 140 -2.60 -5.52 -1.51
CA GLY A 140 -3.45 -6.71 -1.61
C GLY A 140 -3.59 -7.18 -3.05
N GLN A 141 -3.92 -8.46 -3.25
CA GLN A 141 -4.15 -9.00 -4.60
C GLN A 141 -5.12 -10.19 -4.57
N PHE A 142 -5.82 -10.40 -5.68
CA PHE A 142 -6.69 -11.54 -5.90
C PHE A 142 -6.38 -12.22 -7.23
N GLN A 143 -6.15 -13.52 -7.17
CA GLN A 143 -5.76 -14.33 -8.33
C GLN A 143 -6.69 -15.53 -8.45
N HIS A 144 -7.19 -15.74 -9.65
CA HIS A 144 -7.90 -16.96 -10.01
C HIS A 144 -6.89 -18.11 -10.24
N SER A 145 -7.22 -19.34 -9.83
CA SER A 145 -6.33 -20.50 -9.87
C SER A 145 -5.84 -20.91 -11.27
N LEU A 146 -6.55 -20.48 -12.31
CA LEU A 146 -6.20 -20.70 -13.72
C LEU A 146 -5.37 -19.56 -14.33
N ALA A 147 -5.17 -18.44 -13.61
CA ALA A 147 -4.48 -17.26 -14.12
C ALA A 147 -3.01 -17.25 -13.69
N GLN A 148 -2.12 -16.77 -14.56
CA GLN A 148 -0.70 -16.57 -14.25
C GLN A 148 -0.47 -15.36 -13.34
N TYR A 149 -1.21 -14.27 -13.58
CA TYR A 149 -1.18 -13.04 -12.79
C TYR A 149 -2.49 -12.84 -12.01
N PRO A 150 -2.48 -12.05 -10.92
CA PRO A 150 -3.73 -11.66 -10.26
C PRO A 150 -4.62 -10.84 -11.20
N GLY A 151 -5.93 -11.01 -11.12
CA GLY A 151 -6.86 -10.12 -11.84
C GLY A 151 -6.98 -8.76 -11.16
N ILE A 152 -6.85 -8.72 -9.83
CA ILE A 152 -7.00 -7.49 -9.04
C ILE A 152 -5.76 -7.25 -8.18
N VAL A 153 -5.26 -6.02 -8.21
CA VAL A 153 -4.26 -5.49 -7.28
C VAL A 153 -4.82 -4.28 -6.53
N ILE A 154 -4.52 -4.18 -5.23
CA ILE A 154 -4.92 -3.09 -4.35
C ILE A 154 -3.66 -2.41 -3.82
N GLU A 155 -3.65 -1.09 -3.87
CA GLU A 155 -2.62 -0.23 -3.28
C GLU A 155 -3.27 0.85 -2.43
N VAL A 156 -2.76 1.03 -1.21
CA VAL A 156 -3.18 2.12 -0.33
C VAL A 156 -2.01 3.11 -0.21
N SER A 157 -2.27 4.37 -0.51
CA SER A 157 -1.26 5.43 -0.51
C SER A 157 -1.61 6.57 0.43
N PHE A 158 -0.59 7.33 0.81
CA PHE A 158 -0.76 8.65 1.42
C PHE A 158 -0.60 9.74 0.38
N THR A 159 -1.32 10.85 0.53
CA THR A 159 -1.41 11.93 -0.49
C THR A 159 -0.10 12.57 -0.92
N GLN A 160 0.97 12.43 -0.14
CA GLN A 160 2.33 12.78 -0.58
C GLN A 160 2.77 12.03 -1.86
N LYS A 161 2.06 10.97 -2.24
CA LYS A 161 2.34 10.06 -3.35
C LYS A 161 1.17 9.81 -4.30
N ARG A 162 0.13 10.65 -4.34
CA ARG A 162 -1.02 10.43 -5.28
C ARG A 162 -0.58 10.25 -6.74
N LYS A 163 0.51 10.91 -7.15
CA LYS A 163 1.13 10.77 -8.48
C LYS A 163 1.82 9.41 -8.73
N ASP A 164 2.05 8.63 -7.68
CA ASP A 164 2.71 7.33 -7.79
C ASP A 164 1.71 6.20 -8.06
N LEU A 165 0.43 6.36 -7.71
CA LEU A 165 -0.60 5.35 -8.00
C LEU A 165 -0.80 5.14 -9.50
N GLY A 166 -0.84 6.21 -10.29
CA GLY A 166 -0.93 6.09 -11.75
C GLY A 166 0.26 5.35 -12.36
N ARG A 167 1.48 5.58 -11.82
CA ARG A 167 2.68 4.85 -12.27
C ARG A 167 2.69 3.40 -11.82
N LEU A 168 2.18 3.10 -10.62
CA LEU A 168 1.97 1.72 -10.18
C LEU A 168 0.96 1.03 -11.09
N ALA A 169 -0.13 1.70 -11.46
CA ALA A 169 -1.10 1.17 -12.41
C ALA A 169 -0.45 0.85 -13.76
N ASP A 170 0.39 1.74 -14.30
CA ASP A 170 1.19 1.45 -15.51
C ASP A 170 2.09 0.23 -15.30
N ASP A 171 2.87 0.19 -14.21
CA ASP A 171 3.82 -0.90 -13.95
C ASP A 171 3.11 -2.26 -13.79
N TYR A 172 1.95 -2.31 -13.12
CA TYR A 172 1.16 -3.52 -12.95
C TYR A 172 0.47 -3.95 -14.25
N ILE A 173 -0.30 -3.04 -14.86
CA ILE A 173 -1.14 -3.37 -16.01
C ILE A 173 -0.27 -3.63 -17.25
N LEU A 174 0.73 -2.80 -17.52
CA LEU A 174 1.62 -2.99 -18.65
C LEU A 174 2.64 -4.10 -18.40
N GLY A 175 3.12 -4.26 -17.15
CA GLY A 175 4.07 -5.32 -16.80
C GLY A 175 3.48 -6.73 -16.85
N SER A 176 2.16 -6.85 -16.78
CA SER A 176 1.42 -8.09 -16.97
C SER A 176 0.78 -8.23 -18.35
N ASP A 177 1.12 -7.35 -19.31
CA ASP A 177 0.51 -7.29 -20.64
C ASP A 177 -1.03 -7.21 -20.63
N GLY A 178 -1.60 -6.66 -19.56
CA GLY A 178 -3.04 -6.51 -19.36
C GLY A 178 -3.71 -7.63 -18.57
N ASP A 179 -2.96 -8.65 -18.12
CA ASP A 179 -3.52 -9.76 -17.33
C ASP A 179 -3.99 -9.31 -15.94
N ILE A 180 -3.36 -8.27 -15.36
CA ILE A 180 -3.93 -7.54 -14.22
C ILE A 180 -5.06 -6.64 -14.74
N CYS A 181 -6.28 -7.14 -14.57
CA CYS A 181 -7.51 -6.54 -15.09
C CYS A 181 -7.92 -5.26 -14.34
N VAL A 182 -7.60 -5.16 -13.05
CA VAL A 182 -7.94 -4.01 -12.20
C VAL A 182 -6.82 -3.66 -11.23
N MET A 183 -6.41 -2.39 -11.23
CA MET A 183 -5.62 -1.80 -10.15
C MET A 183 -6.49 -0.82 -9.35
N VAL A 184 -6.62 -1.06 -8.05
CA VAL A 184 -7.37 -0.24 -7.10
C VAL A 184 -6.40 0.60 -6.29
N GLY A 185 -6.56 1.92 -6.33
CA GLY A 185 -5.78 2.85 -5.52
C GLY A 185 -6.66 3.55 -4.49
N ILE A 186 -6.37 3.35 -3.21
CA ILE A 186 -7.02 4.08 -2.11
C ILE A 186 -6.04 5.11 -1.57
N ASN A 187 -6.37 6.39 -1.68
CA ASN A 187 -5.52 7.47 -1.19
C ASN A 187 -6.10 8.05 0.10
N ILE A 188 -5.33 7.96 1.18
CA ILE A 188 -5.64 8.56 2.48
C ILE A 188 -4.88 9.89 2.59
N GLU A 189 -5.60 10.98 2.79
CA GLU A 189 -4.98 12.28 2.98
C GLU A 189 -4.42 12.44 4.40
N TYR A 190 -3.18 12.94 4.47
CA TYR A 190 -2.44 13.08 5.72
C TYR A 190 -2.20 14.56 6.02
N ARG A 191 -2.10 14.91 7.32
CA ARG A 191 -1.91 16.27 7.89
C ARG A 191 -3.14 17.19 7.89
N GLY A 192 -4.09 16.89 8.78
CA GLY A 192 -5.16 17.85 9.14
C GLY A 192 -6.48 17.69 8.38
N THR A 193 -6.57 16.67 7.54
CA THR A 193 -7.73 16.30 6.74
C THR A 193 -8.00 14.81 6.97
N LYS A 194 -9.28 14.44 6.94
CA LYS A 194 -9.75 13.05 7.01
C LYS A 194 -10.11 12.47 5.65
N LYS A 195 -9.77 13.18 4.57
CA LYS A 195 -10.20 12.84 3.22
C LYS A 195 -9.62 11.52 2.77
N VAL A 196 -10.46 10.72 2.13
CA VAL A 196 -10.08 9.46 1.48
C VAL A 196 -10.69 9.43 0.09
N THR A 197 -9.86 9.10 -0.90
CA THR A 197 -10.30 8.96 -2.29
C THR A 197 -9.98 7.58 -2.83
N LEU A 198 -10.83 7.10 -3.74
CA LEU A 198 -10.67 5.84 -4.46
C LEU A 198 -10.38 6.13 -5.93
N SER A 199 -9.52 5.35 -6.54
CA SER A 199 -9.28 5.37 -7.98
C SER A 199 -9.14 3.94 -8.51
N ILE A 200 -9.56 3.74 -9.75
CA ILE A 200 -9.52 2.44 -10.42
C ILE A 200 -8.88 2.62 -11.79
N TRP A 201 -7.94 1.73 -12.12
CA TRP A 201 -7.32 1.66 -13.44
C TRP A 201 -7.60 0.30 -14.08
N ARG A 202 -7.82 0.32 -15.40
CA ARG A 202 -8.10 -0.86 -16.23
C ARG A 202 -7.25 -0.85 -17.51
N PRO A 203 -6.85 -2.01 -18.05
CA PRO A 203 -6.19 -2.10 -19.34
C PRO A 203 -7.14 -1.66 -20.46
N GLN A 204 -6.62 -0.88 -21.40
CA GLN A 204 -7.30 -0.61 -22.66
C GLN A 204 -6.29 -0.54 -23.80
N ALA A 205 -6.56 -1.26 -24.89
CA ALA A 205 -5.85 -1.07 -26.14
C ALA A 205 -6.43 0.16 -26.86
N ILE A 206 -5.64 1.20 -27.07
CA ILE A 206 -6.06 2.42 -27.78
C ILE A 206 -5.05 2.78 -28.87
N PRO A 207 -5.49 3.31 -30.03
CA PRO A 207 -4.57 3.68 -31.10
C PRO A 207 -3.68 4.85 -30.68
N ASN A 208 -2.38 4.75 -30.97
CA ASN A 208 -1.41 5.82 -30.82
C ASN A 208 -1.49 6.82 -32.00
N GLU A 209 -0.62 7.84 -32.00
CA GLU A 209 -0.59 8.87 -33.06
C GLU A 209 -0.32 8.32 -34.47
N ASN A 210 0.28 7.12 -34.56
CA ASN A 210 0.55 6.42 -35.82
C ASN A 210 -0.57 5.43 -36.21
N GLY A 211 -1.62 5.31 -35.39
CA GLY A 211 -2.73 4.37 -35.60
C GLY A 211 -2.46 2.93 -35.13
N GLU A 212 -1.33 2.67 -34.47
CA GLU A 212 -1.02 1.36 -33.89
C GLU A 212 -1.68 1.21 -32.51
N MET A 213 -2.24 0.04 -32.21
CA MET A 213 -2.86 -0.21 -30.91
C MET A 213 -1.80 -0.29 -29.81
N GLU A 214 -1.96 0.51 -28.77
CA GLU A 214 -1.08 0.56 -27.59
C GLU A 214 -1.90 0.22 -26.35
N LEU A 215 -1.38 -0.70 -25.53
CA LEU A 215 -1.97 -0.99 -24.23
C LEU A 215 -1.68 0.16 -23.26
N ARG A 216 -2.71 0.66 -22.58
CA ARG A 216 -2.58 1.71 -21.56
C ARG A 216 -3.39 1.36 -20.31
N ALA A 217 -2.88 1.78 -19.15
CA ALA A 217 -3.63 1.79 -17.91
C ALA A 217 -4.55 3.03 -17.88
N ILE A 218 -5.84 2.85 -18.09
CA ILE A 218 -6.81 3.93 -18.08
C ILE A 218 -7.44 4.06 -16.70
N GLN A 219 -7.34 5.25 -16.11
CA GLN A 219 -8.03 5.57 -14.86
C GLN A 219 -9.53 5.73 -15.14
N THR A 220 -10.31 4.68 -14.89
CA THR A 220 -11.76 4.64 -15.14
C THR A 220 -12.56 5.25 -13.99
N VAL A 221 -12.00 5.25 -12.78
CA VAL A 221 -12.53 6.01 -11.63
C VAL A 221 -11.45 6.96 -11.14
N THR A 222 -11.72 8.27 -11.21
CA THR A 222 -10.77 9.32 -10.83
C THR A 222 -11.14 9.93 -9.49
N ASP A 223 -10.39 9.57 -8.46
CA ASP A 223 -10.43 10.18 -7.13
C ASP A 223 -11.83 10.37 -6.56
N GLU A 224 -12.64 9.31 -6.68
CA GLU A 224 -13.96 9.27 -6.07
C GLU A 224 -13.83 9.50 -4.57
N ILE A 225 -14.62 10.43 -4.05
CA ILE A 225 -14.59 10.76 -2.63
C ILE A 225 -15.29 9.65 -1.85
N ILE A 226 -14.54 9.00 -0.96
CA ILE A 226 -15.04 8.01 -0.01
C ILE A 226 -15.33 8.69 1.33
N ARG A 227 -14.38 9.52 1.79
CA ARG A 227 -14.47 10.31 3.03
C ARG A 227 -14.11 11.75 2.73
N TYR A 228 -14.91 12.69 3.21
CA TYR A 228 -14.65 14.12 3.12
C TYR A 228 -13.62 14.58 4.16
N GLU A 229 -13.15 15.82 4.01
CA GLU A 229 -12.15 16.43 4.89
C GLU A 229 -12.62 16.53 6.35
N ASP A 230 -13.94 16.68 6.57
CA ASP A 230 -14.58 16.72 7.89
C ASP A 230 -14.73 15.33 8.54
N GLY A 231 -14.42 14.26 7.80
CA GLY A 231 -14.50 12.88 8.24
C GLY A 231 -15.81 12.16 7.93
N LYS A 232 -16.80 12.83 7.35
CA LYS A 232 -18.05 12.18 6.92
C LYS A 232 -17.83 11.35 5.66
N TRP A 233 -18.54 10.24 5.55
CA TRP A 233 -18.54 9.44 4.33
C TRP A 233 -19.37 10.10 3.23
N ASN A 234 -19.11 9.69 1.99
CA ASN A 234 -19.97 10.02 0.86
C ASN A 234 -21.28 9.24 0.95
N GLU A 235 -22.42 9.95 1.05
CA GLU A 235 -23.76 9.37 1.21
C GLU A 235 -24.34 8.80 -0.09
N SER A 236 -23.69 9.00 -1.24
CA SER A 236 -24.12 8.39 -2.50
C SER A 236 -24.15 6.86 -2.35
N PRO A 237 -25.27 6.18 -2.67
CA PRO A 237 -25.37 4.73 -2.61
C PRO A 237 -24.39 4.01 -3.55
N GLN A 238 -23.88 4.71 -4.57
CA GLN A 238 -22.92 4.18 -5.55
C GLN A 238 -21.46 4.46 -5.16
N ALA A 239 -21.21 5.34 -4.18
CA ALA A 239 -19.84 5.65 -3.79
C ALA A 239 -19.20 4.49 -3.04
N GLY A 240 -18.04 4.05 -3.50
CA GLY A 240 -17.39 2.85 -2.97
C GLY A 240 -16.63 2.06 -4.03
N LEU A 241 -16.03 0.97 -3.59
CA LEU A 241 -15.34 0.04 -4.48
C LEU A 241 -16.36 -0.89 -5.13
N HIS A 242 -16.55 -0.76 -6.44
CA HIS A 242 -17.34 -1.68 -7.26
C HIS A 242 -16.41 -2.53 -8.12
N LEU A 243 -16.56 -3.84 -8.04
CA LEU A 243 -15.82 -4.81 -8.84
C LEU A 243 -16.79 -5.82 -9.43
N GLU A 244 -16.72 -6.05 -10.74
CA GLU A 244 -17.44 -7.16 -11.36
C GLU A 244 -16.74 -8.46 -11.01
N LEU A 245 -17.46 -9.58 -10.92
CA LEU A 245 -16.81 -10.87 -10.72
C LEU A 245 -15.83 -11.19 -11.86
N GLU A 246 -16.13 -10.73 -13.08
CA GLU A 246 -15.26 -10.89 -14.26
C GLU A 246 -13.94 -10.14 -14.13
N ASP A 247 -13.80 -9.17 -13.22
CA ASP A 247 -12.55 -8.43 -12.99
C ASP A 247 -11.43 -9.28 -12.39
N PHE A 248 -11.75 -10.46 -11.86
CA PHE A 248 -10.79 -11.29 -11.12
C PHE A 248 -9.94 -12.19 -12.03
N ALA A 249 -10.16 -12.18 -13.35
CA ALA A 249 -9.32 -12.85 -14.31
C ALA A 249 -9.53 -12.30 -15.74
N THR A 250 -8.65 -12.65 -16.66
CA THR A 250 -8.79 -12.29 -18.09
C THR A 250 -10.00 -12.97 -18.75
N GLU A 251 -10.44 -12.43 -19.89
CA GLU A 251 -11.52 -13.02 -20.69
C GLU A 251 -11.23 -14.49 -21.03
N ASP A 252 -9.98 -14.85 -21.31
CA ASP A 252 -9.56 -16.23 -21.57
C ASP A 252 -9.85 -17.15 -20.37
N VAL A 253 -9.54 -16.71 -19.15
CA VAL A 253 -9.86 -17.49 -17.94
C VAL A 253 -11.38 -17.55 -17.73
N VAL A 254 -12.10 -16.44 -17.89
CA VAL A 254 -13.56 -16.39 -17.78
C VAL A 254 -14.23 -17.33 -18.79
N SER A 255 -13.69 -17.44 -20.01
CA SER A 255 -14.23 -18.27 -21.08
C SER A 255 -14.19 -19.78 -20.78
N ASN A 256 -13.37 -20.23 -19.82
CA ASN A 256 -13.32 -21.64 -19.40
C ASN A 256 -14.59 -22.09 -18.65
N PHE A 257 -15.46 -21.16 -18.26
CA PHE A 257 -16.69 -21.44 -17.51
C PHE A 257 -17.90 -21.33 -18.45
N GLU A 258 -18.11 -22.38 -19.26
CA GLU A 258 -19.21 -22.54 -20.23
C GLU A 258 -20.60 -22.77 -19.58
N PRO A 259 -21.71 -22.45 -20.29
CA PRO A 259 -21.78 -21.86 -21.63
C PRO A 259 -21.76 -20.32 -21.63
N VAL A 260 -21.08 -19.75 -22.63
CA VAL A 260 -20.78 -18.32 -22.88
C VAL A 260 -22.02 -17.42 -23.01
N ASN A 261 -23.22 -17.99 -23.16
CA ASN A 261 -24.43 -17.25 -23.53
C ASN A 261 -25.03 -16.40 -22.39
N GLU A 262 -24.55 -16.51 -21.15
CA GLU A 262 -24.94 -15.63 -20.05
C GLU A 262 -23.72 -15.08 -19.28
N PRO A 263 -23.56 -13.74 -19.19
CA PRO A 263 -22.45 -13.12 -18.45
C PRO A 263 -22.56 -13.37 -16.93
N MET A 264 -21.44 -13.28 -16.19
CA MET A 264 -21.45 -13.37 -14.73
C MET A 264 -21.98 -12.05 -14.24
N LYS A 265 -23.19 -12.06 -13.66
CA LYS A 265 -23.87 -10.83 -13.22
C LYS A 265 -23.55 -10.44 -11.79
N ASP A 266 -22.77 -11.25 -11.08
CA ASP A 266 -22.41 -10.99 -9.70
C ASP A 266 -21.34 -9.91 -9.63
N SER A 267 -21.54 -8.98 -8.70
CA SER A 267 -20.64 -7.86 -8.44
C SER A 267 -20.34 -7.78 -6.94
N LEU A 268 -19.16 -7.29 -6.61
CA LEU A 268 -18.72 -7.01 -5.26
C LEU A 268 -18.74 -5.51 -5.01
N PHE A 269 -19.20 -5.11 -3.83
CA PHE A 269 -19.33 -3.71 -3.47
C PHE A 269 -18.92 -3.44 -2.02
N ILE A 270 -17.98 -2.51 -1.84
CA ILE A 270 -17.64 -1.95 -0.51
C ILE A 270 -18.05 -0.48 -0.51
N SER A 271 -19.08 -0.16 0.27
CA SER A 271 -19.61 1.20 0.33
C SER A 271 -18.63 2.20 0.96
N ALA A 272 -18.79 3.48 0.61
CA ALA A 272 -18.05 4.56 1.25
C ALA A 272 -18.24 4.60 2.77
N ARG A 273 -19.43 4.20 3.24
CA ARG A 273 -19.73 4.06 4.66
C ARG A 273 -18.86 2.98 5.31
N SER A 274 -18.78 1.79 4.72
CA SER A 274 -17.96 0.68 5.25
C SER A 274 -16.49 1.10 5.38
N PHE A 275 -15.93 1.72 4.34
CA PHE A 275 -14.57 2.26 4.39
C PHE A 275 -14.37 3.25 5.56
N CYS A 276 -15.32 4.17 5.76
CA CYS A 276 -15.23 5.13 6.85
C CYS A 276 -15.35 4.47 8.23
N GLU A 277 -16.21 3.45 8.38
CA GLU A 277 -16.33 2.68 9.62
C GLU A 277 -15.02 1.95 9.97
N TYR A 278 -14.34 1.35 8.98
CA TYR A 278 -13.01 0.74 9.17
C TYR A 278 -12.01 1.78 9.69
N ILE A 279 -11.92 2.93 9.02
CA ILE A 279 -10.98 4.00 9.38
C ILE A 279 -11.30 4.58 10.76
N GLU A 280 -12.56 4.81 11.09
CA GLU A 280 -12.98 5.37 12.38
C GLU A 280 -12.70 4.42 13.56
N SER A 281 -12.92 3.12 13.34
CA SER A 281 -12.56 2.07 14.31
C SER A 281 -11.06 2.14 14.63
N ASP A 282 -10.21 2.27 13.62
CA ASP A 282 -8.76 2.36 13.81
C ASP A 282 -8.27 3.70 14.35
N GLU A 283 -8.89 4.81 13.97
CA GLU A 283 -8.64 6.11 14.58
C GLU A 283 -8.88 6.04 16.09
N THR A 284 -10.02 5.44 16.49
CA THR A 284 -10.42 5.25 17.88
C THR A 284 -9.45 4.33 18.63
N ASN A 285 -9.10 3.19 18.03
CA ASN A 285 -8.16 2.23 18.61
C ASN A 285 -6.75 2.83 18.75
N THR A 286 -6.28 3.53 17.72
CA THR A 286 -4.99 4.23 17.73
C THR A 286 -4.95 5.31 18.80
N ALA A 287 -6.02 6.09 18.96
CA ALA A 287 -6.13 7.10 20.01
C ALA A 287 -6.11 6.47 21.42
N MET A 288 -6.85 5.37 21.62
CA MET A 288 -6.86 4.62 22.89
C MET A 288 -5.46 4.08 23.25
N ILE A 289 -4.75 3.50 22.27
CA ILE A 289 -3.40 2.94 22.47
C ILE A 289 -2.39 4.05 22.78
N LYS A 290 -2.43 5.16 22.04
CA LYS A 290 -1.59 6.34 22.32
C LYS A 290 -1.85 6.90 23.72
N ALA A 291 -3.12 6.94 24.13
CA ALA A 291 -3.51 7.36 25.48
C ALA A 291 -3.23 6.30 26.57
N LYS A 292 -2.71 5.12 26.21
CA LYS A 292 -2.45 3.99 27.12
C LYS A 292 -3.69 3.57 27.93
N ARG A 293 -4.88 3.69 27.32
CA ARG A 293 -6.18 3.36 27.94
C ARG A 293 -6.64 1.93 27.64
N GLY A 294 -5.89 1.17 26.85
CA GLY A 294 -6.18 -0.24 26.60
C GLY A 294 -6.10 -1.07 27.88
N ILE A 295 -6.92 -2.11 27.97
CA ILE A 295 -6.93 -3.02 29.12
C ILE A 295 -5.59 -3.77 29.15
N ILE A 296 -4.80 -3.50 30.18
CA ILE A 296 -3.61 -4.28 30.52
C ILE A 296 -3.93 -5.23 31.66
N ARG A 297 -3.16 -6.32 31.76
CA ARG A 297 -3.28 -7.27 32.88
C ARG A 297 -3.21 -6.52 34.21
N SER A 298 -4.27 -6.62 35.01
CA SER A 298 -4.37 -5.98 36.33
C SER A 298 -3.28 -6.47 37.30
N ARG A 299 -2.98 -7.76 37.24
CA ARG A 299 -1.93 -8.39 38.03
C ARG A 299 -0.59 -8.27 37.31
N ARG A 300 0.20 -7.25 37.67
CA ARG A 300 1.60 -7.15 37.24
C ARG A 300 2.36 -8.32 37.85
N LEU A 301 2.91 -9.19 37.01
CA LEU A 301 3.91 -10.15 37.46
C LEU A 301 5.15 -9.32 37.83
N PHE A 302 5.47 -9.23 39.12
CA PHE A 302 6.67 -8.57 39.62
C PHE A 302 7.92 -9.41 39.33
N VAL A 303 8.11 -9.73 38.05
CA VAL A 303 9.20 -10.58 37.56
C VAL A 303 10.15 -9.71 36.73
N LYS A 304 11.45 -9.94 36.89
CA LYS A 304 12.45 -9.31 36.03
C LYS A 304 12.26 -9.83 34.60
N LYS A 305 12.09 -8.92 33.64
CA LYS A 305 12.08 -9.29 32.22
C LYS A 305 13.51 -9.66 31.82
N ARG A 306 13.72 -10.89 31.34
CA ARG A 306 15.02 -11.31 30.80
C ARG A 306 15.21 -10.68 29.43
N ALA A 307 16.11 -9.72 29.30
CA ALA A 307 16.61 -9.32 27.99
C ALA A 307 17.38 -10.50 27.38
N ARG A 308 17.04 -10.89 26.15
CA ARG A 308 17.76 -11.96 25.45
C ARG A 308 19.09 -11.38 24.94
N SER A 309 20.20 -12.00 25.31
CA SER A 309 21.48 -11.74 24.64
C SER A 309 21.36 -12.14 23.17
N ILE A 310 21.93 -11.36 22.26
CA ILE A 310 22.01 -11.73 20.84
C ILE A 310 22.54 -13.17 20.76
N THR A 311 21.78 -14.06 20.10
CA THR A 311 22.27 -15.39 19.80
C THR A 311 23.51 -15.22 18.92
N PRO A 312 24.67 -15.79 19.28
CA PRO A 312 25.85 -15.75 18.42
C PRO A 312 25.50 -16.24 17.02
N GLU A 313 26.11 -15.64 16.02
CA GLU A 313 25.92 -16.04 14.62
C GLU A 313 26.29 -17.52 14.48
N GLU A 314 25.39 -18.32 13.93
CA GLU A 314 25.66 -19.75 13.70
C GLU A 314 26.80 -19.82 12.67
N GLU A 315 27.97 -20.33 13.07
CA GLU A 315 29.05 -20.60 12.13
C GLU A 315 28.60 -21.71 11.16
N LEU A 316 28.01 -21.29 10.04
CA LEU A 316 27.72 -22.18 8.94
C LEU A 316 29.05 -22.67 8.37
N ASP A 317 29.45 -23.89 8.75
CA ASP A 317 30.61 -24.56 8.17
C ASP A 317 30.49 -24.63 6.63
N LYS A 318 31.64 -24.60 5.95
CA LYS A 318 31.76 -24.53 4.49
C LYS A 318 30.95 -25.62 3.79
N ASP A 319 30.85 -26.80 4.39
CA ASP A 319 30.08 -27.91 3.84
C ASP A 319 28.57 -27.67 3.89
N ARG A 320 28.08 -27.05 4.97
CA ARG A 320 26.66 -26.67 5.09
C ARG A 320 26.30 -25.53 4.14
N ARG A 321 27.20 -24.55 3.96
CA ARG A 321 27.05 -23.49 2.94
C ARG A 321 27.00 -24.07 1.53
N ARG A 322 27.84 -25.07 1.24
CA ARG A 322 27.88 -25.74 -0.06
C ARG A 322 26.61 -26.57 -0.31
N LYS A 323 26.04 -27.17 0.74
CA LYS A 323 24.77 -27.91 0.66
C LYS A 323 23.59 -26.98 0.39
N ILE A 324 23.47 -25.87 1.12
CA ILE A 324 22.43 -24.85 0.90
C ILE A 324 22.53 -24.25 -0.51
N ARG A 325 23.75 -23.99 -1.00
CA ARG A 325 23.96 -23.48 -2.36
C ARG A 325 23.54 -24.47 -3.45
N LYS A 326 23.72 -25.78 -3.21
CA LYS A 326 23.25 -26.83 -4.12
C LYS A 326 21.73 -26.94 -4.11
N GLU A 327 21.11 -26.87 -2.93
CA GLU A 327 19.64 -26.92 -2.78
C GLU A 327 18.95 -25.72 -3.45
N LEU A 328 19.49 -24.50 -3.29
CA LEU A 328 18.99 -23.30 -3.99
C LEU A 328 19.18 -23.35 -5.52
N GLN A 329 20.22 -24.03 -6.01
CA GLN A 329 20.43 -24.24 -7.44
C GLN A 329 19.50 -25.31 -8.02
N THR A 330 19.17 -26.35 -7.25
CA THR A 330 18.21 -27.38 -7.69
C THR A 330 16.78 -26.84 -7.74
N ASP A 331 16.38 -25.97 -6.82
CA ASP A 331 15.05 -25.35 -6.86
C ASP A 331 14.89 -24.34 -8.02
N SER A 332 15.97 -23.67 -8.43
CA SER A 332 15.99 -22.80 -9.61
C SER A 332 15.92 -23.56 -10.95
N LEU A 333 16.31 -24.84 -10.97
CA LEU A 333 16.32 -25.68 -12.18
C LEU A 333 15.09 -26.59 -12.28
N ALA A 334 14.38 -26.82 -11.17
CA ALA A 334 13.14 -27.60 -11.15
C ALA A 334 11.88 -26.77 -11.50
N GLY A 335 12.02 -25.45 -11.65
CA GLY A 335 10.97 -24.53 -12.08
C GLY A 335 11.17 -23.94 -13.48
N ALA A 336 12.02 -24.55 -14.31
CA ALA A 336 12.23 -24.19 -15.71
C ALA A 336 11.53 -25.18 -16.65
#